data_AF-A0A3N5EU80-F1
#
_entry.id   AF-A0A3N5EU80-F1
#
_cell.length_a   1.000
_cell.length_b   1.000
_cell.length_c   1.000
_cell.angle_alpha   90.00
_cell.angle_beta   90.00
_cell.angle_gamma   90.00
#
_symmetry.space_group_name_H-M   'P 1'
#
loop_
_entity.id
_entity.type
_entity.pdbx_description
1 polymer ?
#
loop_
_entity_poly.entity_id
_entity_poly.type
_entity_poly.pdbx_seq_one_letter_code
_entity_poly.pdbx_strand_id
1 'polypeptide(L)' 'MTELDPRLNAAPETIAHIHIMGICGTAMAALAGMLQQSGYTISGSDRQVYPPMSDFLAQLGIPVF' A
#
# COMPACT_ATOMS: atom_id res chain seq x y z
N MET A 1 -19.33 11.04 -14.75
CA MET A 1 -18.34 9.95 -14.84
C MET A 1 -17.01 10.64 -15.14
N THR A 2 -16.07 10.64 -14.21
CA THR A 2 -14.77 11.27 -14.44
C THR A 2 -13.95 10.32 -15.31
N GLU A 3 -13.48 10.76 -16.47
CA GLU A 3 -12.58 9.95 -17.29
C GLU A 3 -11.21 9.84 -16.60
N LEU A 4 -10.63 8.64 -16.62
CA LEU A 4 -9.28 8.39 -16.13
C LEU A 4 -8.28 8.95 -17.15
N ASP A 5 -7.31 9.74 -16.70
CA ASP A 5 -6.22 10.24 -17.54
C ASP A 5 -5.13 9.15 -17.71
N PRO A 6 -4.93 8.60 -18.93
CA PRO A 6 -3.94 7.54 -19.15
C PRO A 6 -2.51 7.95 -18.82
N ARG A 7 -2.21 9.26 -18.83
CA ARG A 7 -0.88 9.79 -18.51
C ARG A 7 -0.48 9.57 -17.05
N LEU A 8 -1.47 9.33 -16.17
CA LEU A 8 -1.23 9.03 -14.76
C LEU A 8 -0.87 7.56 -14.51
N ASN A 9 -0.93 6.69 -15.53
CA ASN A 9 -0.54 5.28 -15.42
C ASN A 9 0.98 5.08 -15.56
N ALA A 10 1.76 5.88 -14.84
CA ALA A 10 3.21 5.79 -14.79
C ALA A 10 3.69 6.20 -13.39
N ALA A 11 4.79 5.61 -12.94
CA ALA A 11 5.44 6.07 -11.72
C ALA A 11 6.09 7.45 -11.96
N PRO A 12 5.97 8.40 -11.02
CA PRO A 12 6.69 9.66 -11.10
C PRO A 12 8.20 9.44 -10.97
N GLU A 13 9.00 10.41 -11.43
CA GLU A 13 10.47 10.36 -11.30
C GLU A 13 10.93 10.24 -9.84
N THR A 14 10.16 10.82 -8.91
CA THR A 14 10.39 10.70 -7.46
C THR A 14 9.15 10.16 -6.79
N ILE A 15 9.29 9.02 -6.10
CA ILE A 15 8.20 8.37 -5.36
C ILE A 15 8.20 8.88 -3.93
N ALA A 16 7.26 9.76 -3.60
CA ALA A 16 7.08 10.24 -2.22
C ALA A 16 6.33 9.23 -1.34
N HIS A 17 5.31 8.57 -1.90
CA HIS A 17 4.38 7.72 -1.17
C HIS A 17 3.76 6.67 -2.09
N ILE A 18 3.54 5.47 -1.56
CA ILE A 18 2.87 4.38 -2.26
C ILE A 18 1.64 3.97 -1.46
N HIS A 19 0.48 3.96 -2.11
CA HIS A 19 -0.76 3.45 -1.54
C HIS A 19 -1.15 2.14 -2.22
N ILE A 20 -1.31 1.07 -1.43
CA ILE A 20 -1.65 -0.26 -1.94
C ILE A 20 -3.13 -0.55 -1.67
N MET A 21 -3.91 -0.75 -2.72
CA MET A 21 -5.30 -1.23 -2.61
C MET A 21 -5.30 -2.76 -2.47
N GLY A 22 -6.12 -3.31 -1.57
CA GLY A 22 -6.12 -4.73 -1.25
C GLY A 22 -4.93 -5.15 -0.38
N ILE A 23 -4.47 -4.25 0.50
CA ILE A 23 -3.22 -4.44 1.26
C ILE A 23 -3.27 -5.61 2.25
N CYS A 24 -4.46 -6.05 2.68
CA CYS A 24 -4.59 -7.18 3.60
C CYS A 24 -4.43 -8.54 2.92
N GLY A 25 -4.29 -8.59 1.59
CA GLY A 25 -3.88 -9.81 0.89
C GLY A 25 -2.43 -10.20 1.21
N THR A 26 -2.16 -11.49 1.42
CA THR A 26 -0.83 -12.00 1.82
C THR A 26 0.34 -11.47 0.98
N ALA A 27 0.18 -11.48 -0.35
CA ALA A 27 1.21 -10.98 -1.27
C ALA A 27 1.37 -9.46 -1.18
N MET A 28 0.27 -8.73 -1.01
CA MET A 28 0.29 -7.26 -0.94
C MET A 28 0.86 -6.77 0.39
N ALA A 29 0.55 -7.44 1.50
CA ALA A 29 1.14 -7.15 2.80
C ALA A 29 2.66 -7.39 2.80
N ALA A 30 3.11 -8.51 2.21
CA ALA A 30 4.54 -8.79 2.07
C ALA A 30 5.25 -7.72 1.21
N LEU A 31 4.64 -7.31 0.10
CA LEU A 31 5.14 -6.23 -0.75
C LEU A 31 5.21 -4.89 0.02
N ALA A 32 4.15 -4.55 0.75
CA ALA A 32 4.10 -3.35 1.59
C ALA A 32 5.27 -3.32 2.59
N GLY A 33 5.54 -4.44 3.25
CA GLY A 33 6.66 -4.57 4.18
C GLY A 33 8.02 -4.40 3.51
N MET A 34 8.25 -5.02 2.34
CA MET A 34 9.50 -4.87 1.60
C MET A 34 9.73 -3.42 1.17
N LEU A 35 8.69 -2.72 0.71
CA LEU A 35 8.80 -1.32 0.30
C LEU A 35 9.03 -0.40 1.50
N GLN A 36 8.34 -0.62 2.62
CA GLN A 36 8.55 0.12 3.85
C GLN A 36 9.99 -0.04 4.36
N GLN A 37 10.53 -1.27 4.35
CA GLN A 37 11.93 -1.54 4.73
C GLN A 37 12.94 -0.92 3.75
N SER A 38 12.55 -0.73 2.49
CA SER A 38 13.36 -0.05 1.47
C SER A 38 13.35 1.48 1.62
N GLY A 39 12.63 2.02 2.61
CA GLY A 39 12.60 3.45 2.94
C GLY A 39 11.47 4.24 2.28
N TYR A 40 10.55 3.57 1.58
CA TYR A 40 9.37 4.24 1.04
C TYR A 40 8.32 4.48 2.14
N THR A 41 7.55 5.55 1.99
CA THR A 41 6.35 5.76 2.83
C THR A 41 5.21 4.95 2.25
N ILE A 42 4.64 4.04 3.03
CA ILE A 42 3.57 3.14 2.58
C ILE A 42 2.28 3.41 3.34
N SER A 43 1.15 3.22 2.66
CA SER A 43 -0.16 3.05 3.28
C SER A 43 -0.97 2.05 2.44
N GLY A 44 -2.13 1.64 2.92
CA GLY A 44 -3.04 0.87 2.07
C GLY A 44 -4.50 0.97 2.46
N SER A 45 -5.34 0.37 1.63
CA SER A 45 -6.77 0.25 1.89
C SER A 45 -7.22 -1.18 1.63
N ASP A 46 -8.18 -1.65 2.41
CA ASP A 46 -8.82 -2.95 2.17
C ASP A 46 -10.27 -2.93 2.67
N ARG A 47 -11.12 -3.72 2.01
CA ARG A 47 -12.50 -3.89 2.46
C ARG A 47 -12.56 -4.66 3.78
N GLN A 48 -11.59 -5.53 4.06
CA GLN A 48 -11.49 -6.27 5.30
C GLN A 48 -10.09 -6.15 5.90
N VAL A 49 -10.01 -5.49 7.06
CA VAL A 49 -8.78 -5.40 7.86
C VAL A 49 -8.92 -6.34 9.06
N TYR A 50 -8.14 -7.42 9.07
CA TYR A 50 -8.29 -8.50 10.06
C TYR A 50 -6.95 -9.14 10.45
N PRO A 51 -6.84 -9.69 11.68
CA PRO A 51 -5.67 -10.47 12.09
C PRO A 51 -5.51 -11.75 11.26
N PRO A 52 -4.29 -12.19 10.93
CA PRO A 52 -3.00 -11.65 11.40
C PRO A 52 -2.48 -10.47 10.57
N MET A 53 -3.15 -10.10 9.48
CA MET A 53 -2.62 -9.11 8.53
C MET A 53 -2.69 -7.69 9.06
N SER A 54 -3.75 -7.32 9.79
CA SER A 54 -3.83 -6.04 10.48
C SER A 54 -2.65 -5.83 11.43
N ASP A 55 -2.30 -6.86 12.19
CA ASP A 55 -1.28 -6.78 13.23
C ASP A 55 0.12 -6.74 12.61
N PHE A 56 0.32 -7.54 11.55
CA PHE A 56 1.54 -7.51 10.77
C PHE A 56 1.81 -6.12 10.16
N LEU A 57 0.81 -5.51 9.52
CA LEU A 57 0.94 -4.18 8.94
C LEU A 57 1.14 -3.10 10.02
N ALA A 58 0.45 -3.20 11.16
CA ALA A 58 0.61 -2.28 12.29
C ALA A 58 2.01 -2.36 12.91
N GLN A 59 2.59 -3.56 13.05
CA GLN A 59 3.96 -3.75 13.55
C GLN A 59 5.01 -3.11 12.64
N LEU A 60 4.73 -3.06 11.33
CA LEU A 60 5.58 -2.39 10.34
C LEU A 60 5.34 -0.87 10.28
N GLY A 61 4.41 -0.34 11.07
CA GLY A 61 4.04 1.07 11.07
C GLY A 61 3.25 1.50 9.83
N ILE A 62 2.60 0.56 9.13
CA ILE A 62 1.88 0.84 7.88
C ILE A 62 0.41 1.14 8.19
N PRO A 63 -0.09 2.35 7.93
CA PRO A 63 -1.49 2.70 8.12
C PRO A 63 -2.38 2.03 7.06
N VAL A 64 -3.53 1.51 7.51
CA VAL A 64 -4.54 0.85 6.67
C VAL A 64 -5.90 1.52 6.88
N PHE A 65 -6.65 1.73 5.79
CA PHE A 65 -7.96 2.38 5.76
C PHE A 65 -9.07 1.47 5.23
#